data_AF-A0A423HWK8-F1
#
_entry.id   AF-A0A423HWK8-F1
#
_cell.length_a   1.000
_cell.length_b   1.000
_cell.length_c   1.000
_cell.angle_alpha   90.00
_cell.angle_beta   90.00
_cell.angle_gamma   90.00
#
_symmetry.space_group_name_H-M   'P 1'
#
loop_
_entity.id
_entity.type
_entity.pdbx_description
1 polymer ?
#
loop_
_entity_poly.entity_id
_entity_poly.type
_entity_poly.pdbx_seq_one_letter_code
_entity_poly.pdbx_strand_id
1 'polypeptide(L)'
;MTNPQDLKTIGLTPFSYHANDALFRINAGVPVIQALSHASDLLHIAKLLASDAAMVRDTDRHAWAPHYLQDMSKAIIDDVVKVLAAPCNNRSSNVTP
;
A
#
# COMPACT_ATOMS: atom_id res chain seq x y z
N MET A 1 -22.84 -0.20 -11.07
CA MET A 1 -21.59 -0.84 -10.60
C MET A 1 -20.42 0.03 -11.01
N THR A 2 -19.64 0.56 -10.06
CA THR A 2 -18.32 1.10 -10.37
C THR A 2 -17.46 -0.08 -10.80
N ASN A 3 -16.90 -0.05 -12.02
CA ASN A 3 -16.00 -1.10 -12.46
C ASN A 3 -14.77 -1.08 -11.53
N PRO A 4 -14.30 -2.21 -10.98
CA PRO A 4 -13.06 -2.26 -10.20
C PRO A 4 -11.86 -1.63 -10.93
N GLN A 5 -11.89 -1.62 -12.27
CA GLN A 5 -10.90 -0.96 -13.14
C GLN A 5 -10.91 0.58 -13.03
N ASP A 6 -12.04 1.18 -12.63
CA ASP A 6 -12.20 2.63 -12.51
C ASP A 6 -11.83 3.13 -11.09
N LEU A 7 -11.61 2.22 -10.14
CA LEU A 7 -11.26 2.58 -8.78
C LEU A 7 -9.86 3.18 -8.73
N LYS A 8 -9.76 4.27 -7.97
CA LYS A 8 -8.51 4.99 -7.74
C LYS A 8 -8.23 5.12 -6.26
N THR A 9 -6.96 5.16 -5.90
CA THR A 9 -6.48 5.48 -4.55
C THR A 9 -7.11 6.78 -4.06
N ILE A 10 -7.45 6.82 -2.77
CA ILE A 10 -8.04 8.00 -2.13
C ILE A 10 -6.96 8.93 -1.55
N GLY A 11 -5.76 8.40 -1.33
CA GLY A 11 -4.61 9.16 -0.84
C GLY A 11 -4.80 9.70 0.57
N LEU A 12 -5.42 8.92 1.44
CA LEU A 12 -5.66 9.26 2.85
C LEU A 12 -4.85 8.39 3.81
N THR A 13 -4.04 7.46 3.30
CA THR A 13 -3.17 6.64 4.14
C THR A 13 -1.79 7.29 4.33
N PRO A 14 -1.47 7.79 5.54
CA PRO A 14 -0.13 8.20 5.94
C PRO A 14 0.79 7.01 6.25
N PHE A 15 2.10 7.21 6.13
CA PHE A 15 3.14 6.25 6.54
C PHE A 15 4.48 6.95 6.86
N SER A 16 5.43 6.20 7.42
CA SER A 16 6.73 6.70 7.89
C SER A 16 6.59 7.84 8.89
N TYR A 17 6.29 7.48 10.14
CA TYR A 17 6.07 8.45 11.21
C TYR A 17 7.38 8.87 11.88
N HIS A 18 7.55 10.17 12.10
CA HIS A 18 8.63 10.72 12.91
C HIS A 18 8.02 11.62 13.99
N ALA A 19 8.24 11.28 15.26
CA ALA A 19 7.69 12.02 16.40
C ALA A 19 6.16 12.25 16.32
N ASN A 20 5.41 11.22 15.91
CA ASN A 20 3.95 11.22 15.64
C ASN A 20 3.49 11.98 14.37
N ASP A 21 4.38 12.68 13.68
CA ASP A 21 4.04 13.31 12.41
C ASP A 21 4.30 12.36 11.24
N ALA A 22 3.32 12.20 10.35
CA ALA A 22 3.46 11.42 9.14
C ALA A 22 4.28 12.18 8.10
N LEU A 23 5.38 11.60 7.63
CA LEU A 23 6.25 12.23 6.63
C LEU A 23 5.70 12.04 5.20
N PHE A 24 5.03 10.91 4.94
CA PHE A 24 4.54 10.57 3.62
C PHE A 24 3.09 10.09 3.65
N ARG A 25 2.49 10.07 2.46
CA ARG A 25 1.11 9.65 2.22
C ARG A 25 0.97 9.10 0.81
N ILE A 26 0.01 8.21 0.61
CA ILE A 26 -0.34 7.72 -0.72
C ILE A 26 -0.91 8.84 -1.59
N ASN A 27 -0.55 8.85 -2.87
CA ASN A 27 -1.12 9.79 -3.84
C ASN A 27 -2.53 9.35 -4.22
N ALA A 28 -3.48 10.28 -4.23
CA ALA A 28 -4.82 10.05 -4.73
C ALA A 28 -4.84 9.95 -6.27
N GLY A 29 -5.84 9.26 -6.82
CA GLY A 29 -6.09 9.23 -8.26
C GLY A 29 -5.30 8.17 -9.04
N VAL A 30 -4.52 7.33 -8.38
CA VAL A 30 -3.81 6.21 -9.01
C VAL A 30 -4.75 5.02 -9.16
N PRO A 31 -4.86 4.37 -10.33
CA PRO A 31 -5.69 3.18 -10.49
C PRO A 31 -5.33 2.10 -9.46
N VAL A 32 -6.34 1.52 -8.80
CA VAL A 32 -6.16 0.55 -7.70
C VAL A 32 -5.34 -0.66 -8.15
N ILE A 33 -5.57 -1.16 -9.37
CA ILE A 33 -4.84 -2.31 -9.90
C ILE A 33 -3.35 -2.00 -10.07
N GLN A 34 -3.05 -0.80 -10.59
CA GLN A 34 -1.66 -0.34 -10.73
C GLN A 34 -1.00 -0.16 -9.35
N ALA A 35 -1.73 0.42 -8.40
CA ALA A 35 -1.25 0.59 -7.03
C ALA A 35 -0.93 -0.76 -6.36
N LEU A 36 -1.83 -1.74 -6.47
CA LEU A 36 -1.62 -3.08 -5.93
C LEU A 36 -0.48 -3.83 -6.63
N SER A 37 -0.33 -3.68 -7.94
CA SER A 37 0.83 -4.23 -8.66
C SER A 37 2.14 -3.67 -8.09
N HIS A 38 2.20 -2.36 -7.89
CA HIS A 38 3.39 -1.72 -7.31
C HIS A 38 3.64 -2.17 -5.87
N ALA A 39 2.60 -2.30 -5.05
CA ALA A 39 2.72 -2.83 -3.69
C ALA A 39 3.30 -4.25 -3.67
N SER A 40 2.89 -5.09 -4.64
CA SER A 40 3.41 -6.45 -4.81
C SER A 40 4.90 -6.46 -5.17
N ASP A 41 5.32 -5.60 -6.11
CA ASP A 41 6.73 -5.47 -6.50
C ASP A 41 7.59 -5.02 -5.31
N LEU A 42 7.14 -4.00 -4.58
CA LEU A 42 7.81 -3.52 -3.37
C LEU A 42 7.94 -4.62 -2.31
N LEU A 43 6.88 -5.40 -2.09
CA LEU A 43 6.89 -6.50 -1.13
C LEU A 43 7.82 -7.64 -1.56
N HIS A 44 7.90 -7.93 -2.86
CA HIS A 44 8.84 -8.90 -3.40
C HIS A 44 10.29 -8.49 -3.11
N ILE A 45 10.66 -7.25 -3.41
CA ILE A 45 12.01 -6.73 -3.13
C ILE A 45 12.30 -6.71 -1.63
N ALA A 46 11.34 -6.27 -0.81
CA ALA A 46 11.50 -6.29 0.64
C ALA A 46 11.77 -7.71 1.17
N LYS A 47 11.10 -8.73 0.63
CA LYS A 47 11.33 -10.12 1.01
C LYS A 47 12.74 -10.60 0.64
N LEU A 48 13.22 -10.26 -0.56
CA LEU A 48 14.59 -10.60 -0.99
C LEU A 48 15.62 -9.95 -0.06
N LEU A 49 15.50 -8.65 0.19
CA LEU A 49 16.41 -7.92 1.08
C LEU A 49 16.38 -8.42 2.53
N ALA A 50 15.21 -8.76 3.05
CA ALA A 50 15.07 -9.33 4.38
C ALA A 50 15.71 -10.73 4.47
N SER A 51 15.56 -11.55 3.42
CA SER A 51 16.20 -12.86 3.34
C SER A 51 17.72 -12.74 3.30
N ASP A 52 18.25 -11.83 2.48
CA ASP A 52 19.70 -11.57 2.39
C ASP A 52 20.25 -11.06 3.74
N ALA A 53 19.55 -10.12 4.38
CA ALA A 53 19.92 -9.60 5.69
C ALA A 53 19.92 -10.68 6.79
N ALA A 54 19.01 -11.66 6.72
CA ALA A 54 18.94 -12.76 7.68
C ALA A 54 20.07 -13.79 7.50
N MET A 55 20.66 -13.90 6.30
CA MET A 55 21.72 -14.87 6.01
C MET A 55 23.14 -14.32 6.31
N VAL A 56 23.31 -12.99 6.40
CA VAL A 56 24.61 -12.37 6.66
C VAL A 56 24.86 -12.23 8.16
N ARG A 57 25.73 -13.10 8.70
CA ARG A 57 26.02 -13.25 10.14
C ARG A 57 26.79 -12.10 10.81
N ASP A 58 27.13 -11.03 10.10
CA ASP A 58 28.09 -10.03 10.60
C ASP A 58 27.70 -8.57 10.31
N THR A 59 26.41 -8.29 10.15
CA THR A 59 25.94 -6.93 9.93
C THR A 59 24.58 -6.66 10.55
N ASP A 60 24.55 -5.99 11.71
CA ASP A 60 23.37 -5.30 12.28
C ASP A 60 22.78 -4.19 11.35
N ARG A 61 23.25 -4.09 10.11
CA ARG A 61 23.20 -2.86 9.30
C ARG A 61 22.35 -2.88 8.01
N HIS A 62 21.52 -3.89 7.74
CA HIS A 62 20.76 -3.91 6.46
C HIS A 62 19.24 -4.17 6.54
N ALA A 63 18.62 -4.20 7.73
CA ALA A 63 17.17 -4.40 7.86
C ALA A 63 16.31 -3.15 7.58
N TRP A 64 16.91 -1.97 7.47
CA TRP A 64 16.17 -0.71 7.28
C TRP A 64 15.50 -0.60 5.91
N ALA A 65 16.18 -1.01 4.84
CA ALA A 65 15.61 -0.99 3.49
C ALA A 65 14.35 -1.86 3.36
N PRO A 66 14.35 -3.16 3.74
CA PRO A 66 13.13 -3.97 3.67
C PRO A 66 12.03 -3.44 4.59
N HIS A 67 12.39 -2.87 5.75
CA HIS A 67 11.43 -2.22 6.64
C HIS A 67 10.69 -1.05 5.95
N TYR A 68 11.41 -0.10 5.34
CA TYR A 68 10.77 1.02 4.65
C TYR A 68 9.91 0.59 3.45
N LEU A 69 10.35 -0.42 2.70
CA LEU A 69 9.58 -0.95 1.57
C LEU A 69 8.28 -1.63 2.04
N GLN A 70 8.32 -2.36 3.16
CA GLN A 70 7.12 -2.94 3.77
C GLN A 70 6.13 -1.87 4.24
N ASP A 71 6.62 -0.81 4.87
CA ASP A 71 5.80 0.33 5.28
C ASP A 71 5.10 0.99 4.07
N MET A 72 5.83 1.18 2.96
CA MET A 72 5.26 1.71 1.71
C MET A 72 4.19 0.77 1.12
N SER A 73 4.50 -0.53 1.00
CA SER A 73 3.54 -1.54 0.50
C SER A 73 2.27 -1.58 1.35
N LYS A 74 2.41 -1.58 2.68
CA LYS A 74 1.28 -1.57 3.61
C LYS A 74 0.42 -0.34 3.42
N ALA A 75 1.04 0.84 3.30
CA ALA A 75 0.31 2.09 3.11
C ALA A 75 -0.55 2.08 1.83
N ILE A 76 -0.02 1.51 0.74
CA ILE A 76 -0.76 1.36 -0.52
C ILE A 76 -1.98 0.45 -0.31
N ILE A 77 -1.77 -0.73 0.30
CA ILE A 77 -2.84 -1.70 0.54
C ILE A 77 -3.92 -1.10 1.44
N ASP A 78 -3.55 -0.43 2.54
CA ASP A 78 -4.48 0.22 3.46
C ASP A 78 -5.29 1.33 2.77
N ASP A 79 -4.69 2.10 1.85
CA ASP A 79 -5.42 3.10 1.05
C ASP A 79 -6.42 2.45 0.10
N VAL A 80 -6.04 1.36 -0.56
CA VAL A 80 -6.93 0.58 -1.42
C VAL A 80 -8.09 -0.03 -0.61
N VAL A 81 -7.83 -0.56 0.58
CA VAL A 81 -8.88 -1.11 1.46
C VAL A 81 -9.90 -0.03 1.83
N LYS A 82 -9.47 1.21 2.09
CA LYS A 82 -10.39 2.34 2.33
C LYS A 82 -11.26 2.64 1.11
N VAL A 83 -10.69 2.59 -0.09
CA VAL A 83 -11.45 2.76 -1.34
C VAL A 83 -12.51 1.67 -1.46
N LEU A 84 -12.14 0.41 -1.23
CA LEU A 84 -13.05 -0.73 -1.35
C LEU A 84 -14.15 -0.74 -0.27
N ALA A 85 -13.84 -0.28 0.95
CA ALA A 85 -14.78 -0.19 2.06
C ALA A 85 -15.72 1.03 1.99
N ALA A 86 -15.47 1.99 1.09
CA ALA A 86 -16.26 3.21 1.00
C ALA A 86 -17.72 2.93 0.57
N PRO A 87 -18.74 3.43 1.29
CA PRO A 87 -20.16 3.16 1.01
C PRO A 87 -20.62 3.51 -0.41
N CYS A 88 -19.94 4.45 -1.08
CA CYS A 88 -20.27 4.85 -2.45
C CYS A 88 -20.01 3.74 -3.48
N ASN A 89 -19.14 2.77 -3.20
CA ASN A 89 -18.92 1.62 -4.09
C ASN A 89 -20.07 0.59 -4.05
N ASN A 90 -20.87 0.58 -2.98
CA ASN A 90 -21.92 -0.42 -2.76
C ASN A 90 -23.33 0.05 -3.15
N ARG A 91 -23.52 1.33 -3.52
CA ARG A 91 -24.85 1.89 -3.85
C ARG A 91 -25.30 1.66 -5.28
N SER A 92 -24.42 1.17 -6.15
CA SER A 92 -24.74 1.00 -7.58
C SER A 92 -25.24 -0.40 -7.94
N SER A 93 -25.64 -1.21 -6.93
CA SER A 93 -26.27 -2.53 -7.08
C SER A 93 -27.76 -2.59 -6.67
N ASN A 94 -28.34 -1.53 -6.09
CA ASN A 94 -29.71 -1.54 -5.55
C ASN A 94 -30.67 -0.57 -6.25
N VAL A 95 -30.59 -0.44 -7.57
CA VAL A 95 -31.67 0.17 -8.38
C VAL A 95 -31.81 -0.71 -9.62
N THR A 96 -32.81 -1.58 -9.68
CA THR A 96 -34.09 -1.31 -10.38
C THR A 96 -35.15 -2.40 -10.08
N PRO A 97 -36.45 -2.13 -10.40
CA PRO A 97 -37.64 -2.71 -9.78
C PRO A 97 -38.11 -4.06 -10.35
#